data_AF-A0A7X8AA07-F1
#
_entry.id   AF-A0A7X8AA07-F1
#
_cell.length_a   1.000
_cell.length_b   1.000
_cell.length_c   1.000
_cell.angle_alpha   90.00
_cell.angle_beta   90.00
_cell.angle_gamma   90.00
#
_symmetry.space_group_name_H-M   'P 1'
#
loop_
_entity.id
_entity.type
_entity.pdbx_description
1 polymer ?
#
loop_
_entity_poly.entity_id
_entity_poly.type
_entity_poly.pdbx_seq_one_letter_code
_entity_poly.pdbx_strand_id
1 'polypeptide(L)'
;MSANNPSLGGMLRRKDVQYALVFLALYVVWILWPVYGIMPFFAFAALIVSKYLKTRKALRQLTRAAKDRFPDKLPAEKWNLLLDYGFPIYAPKDSYALGQVFRVVELGGYACLVGLVVQQRWADVIACFSGCMFALHMQRMLQPERYFEKQARKKPEEFGPRAQAIRDLQAWVLSDDAP
;
A
#
# COMPACT_ATOMS: atom_id res chain seq x y z
N MET A 1 -0.78 3.78 -66.58
CA MET A 1 0.42 4.15 -65.79
C MET A 1 0.49 3.22 -64.59
N SER A 2 1.42 2.25 -64.60
CA SER A 2 1.60 1.31 -63.49
C SER A 2 2.29 2.02 -62.33
N ALA A 3 1.65 2.06 -61.17
CA ALA A 3 2.25 2.60 -59.95
C ALA A 3 3.36 1.64 -59.48
N ASN A 4 4.62 1.96 -59.78
CA ASN A 4 5.78 1.30 -59.19
C ASN A 4 5.81 1.60 -57.68
N ASN A 5 5.21 0.72 -56.88
CA ASN A 5 5.33 0.80 -55.43
C ASN A 5 6.78 0.48 -55.03
N PRO A 6 7.49 1.40 -54.35
CA PRO A 6 8.85 1.16 -53.90
C PRO A 6 8.90 -0.06 -52.96
N SER A 7 9.98 -0.85 -53.07
CA SER A 7 10.15 -2.04 -52.22
C SER A 7 10.17 -1.65 -50.75
N LEU A 8 9.48 -2.42 -49.91
CA LEU A 8 9.32 -2.16 -48.48
C LEU A 8 10.67 -1.97 -47.76
N GLY A 9 11.68 -2.76 -48.17
CA GLY A 9 13.05 -2.65 -47.66
C GLY A 9 13.78 -1.37 -48.04
N GLY A 10 13.43 -0.73 -49.17
CA GLY A 10 13.93 0.57 -49.57
C GLY A 10 13.28 1.72 -48.80
N MET A 11 11.99 1.61 -48.47
CA MET A 11 11.28 2.59 -47.65
C MET A 11 11.80 2.61 -46.20
N LEU A 12 12.11 1.46 -45.62
CA LEU A 12 12.65 1.34 -44.25
C LEU A 12 14.06 1.93 -44.07
N ARG A 13 14.81 2.17 -45.16
CA ARG A 13 16.13 2.84 -45.13
C ARG A 13 16.03 4.36 -45.25
N ARG A 14 14.86 4.92 -45.58
CA ARG A 14 14.67 6.37 -45.56
C ARG A 14 14.69 6.88 -44.13
N LYS A 15 15.51 7.90 -43.89
CA LYS A 15 15.68 8.51 -42.56
C LYS A 15 14.33 8.91 -41.94
N ASP A 16 13.41 9.41 -42.75
CA ASP A 16 12.06 9.85 -42.36
C ASP A 16 11.23 8.69 -41.76
N VAL A 17 11.34 7.50 -42.35
CA VAL A 17 10.66 6.29 -41.87
C VAL A 17 11.35 5.72 -40.63
N GLN A 18 12.68 5.82 -40.55
CA GLN A 18 13.43 5.44 -39.36
C GLN A 18 13.10 6.36 -38.18
N TYR A 19 13.00 7.67 -38.40
CA TYR A 19 12.55 8.61 -37.38
C TYR A 19 11.12 8.33 -36.94
N ALA A 20 10.20 8.05 -37.87
CA ALA A 20 8.83 7.67 -37.53
C ALA A 20 8.75 6.37 -36.72
N LEU A 21 9.58 5.37 -37.04
CA LEU A 21 9.68 4.12 -36.29
C LEU A 21 10.29 4.32 -34.89
N VAL A 22 11.32 5.15 -34.77
CA VAL A 22 11.91 5.52 -33.47
C VAL A 22 10.89 6.30 -32.63
N PHE A 23 10.13 7.20 -33.25
CA PHE A 23 9.07 7.94 -32.57
C PHE A 23 7.93 7.03 -32.12
N LEU A 24 7.51 6.08 -32.95
CA LEU A 24 6.51 5.07 -32.62
C LEU A 24 7.00 4.15 -31.49
N ALA A 25 8.26 3.73 -31.54
CA ALA A 25 8.86 2.91 -30.48
C ALA A 25 8.96 3.69 -29.16
N LEU A 26 9.40 4.95 -29.19
CA LEU A 26 9.44 5.83 -28.01
C LEU A 26 8.02 6.10 -27.47
N TYR A 27 7.03 6.25 -28.33
CA TYR A 27 5.63 6.44 -27.96
C TYR A 27 5.04 5.18 -27.31
N VAL A 28 5.31 4.00 -27.89
CA VAL A 28 4.92 2.71 -27.30
C VAL A 28 5.60 2.51 -25.95
N VAL A 29 6.90 2.81 -25.82
CA VAL A 29 7.61 2.78 -24.54
C VAL A 29 6.99 3.77 -23.56
N TRP A 30 6.65 4.99 -23.98
CA TRP A 30 6.05 6.00 -23.11
C TRP A 30 4.64 5.63 -22.62
N ILE A 31 3.84 4.92 -23.43
CA ILE A 31 2.51 4.40 -23.04
C ILE A 31 2.61 3.14 -22.18
N LEU A 32 3.57 2.27 -22.49
CA LEU A 32 3.78 1.02 -21.79
C LEU A 32 4.55 1.20 -20.47
N TRP A 33 5.37 2.24 -20.33
CA TRP A 33 6.13 2.54 -19.12
C TRP A 33 5.25 2.76 -17.87
N PRO A 34 4.11 3.48 -17.93
CA PRO A 34 3.14 3.51 -16.84
C PRO A 34 2.58 2.12 -16.51
N VAL A 35 2.29 1.29 -17.51
CA VAL A 35 1.65 -0.01 -17.28
C VAL A 35 2.66 -1.03 -16.71
N TYR A 36 3.83 -1.15 -17.32
CA TYR A 36 4.91 -2.07 -16.93
C TYR A 36 5.82 -1.55 -15.82
N GLY A 37 5.86 -0.24 -15.58
CA GLY A 37 6.57 0.35 -14.44
C GLY A 37 5.74 0.29 -13.15
N ILE A 38 4.41 0.41 -13.26
CA ILE A 38 3.51 0.36 -12.10
C ILE A 38 3.07 -1.09 -11.80
N MET A 39 2.98 -2.00 -12.78
CA MET A 39 2.66 -3.43 -12.55
C MET A 39 3.57 -4.12 -11.53
N PRO A 40 4.91 -4.01 -11.59
CA PRO A 40 5.82 -4.60 -10.60
C PRO A 40 5.57 -4.04 -9.21
N PHE A 41 5.22 -2.76 -9.13
CA PHE A 41 4.90 -2.10 -7.87
C PHE A 41 3.57 -2.61 -7.28
N PHE A 42 2.53 -2.77 -8.10
CA PHE A 42 1.28 -3.40 -7.69
C PHE A 42 1.47 -4.88 -7.32
N ALA A 43 2.26 -5.62 -8.08
CA ALA A 43 2.57 -7.03 -7.80
C ALA A 43 3.34 -7.19 -6.48
N PHE A 44 4.35 -6.34 -6.26
CA PHE A 44 5.11 -6.31 -5.01
C PHE A 44 4.23 -5.90 -3.81
N ALA A 45 3.40 -4.87 -3.97
CA ALA A 45 2.42 -4.47 -2.96
C ALA A 45 1.41 -5.60 -2.68
N ALA A 46 0.92 -6.31 -3.70
CA ALA A 46 0.03 -7.45 -3.54
C ALA A 46 0.69 -8.61 -2.79
N LEU A 47 1.97 -8.91 -3.07
CA LEU A 47 2.74 -9.91 -2.32
C LEU A 47 2.92 -9.52 -0.86
N ILE A 48 3.24 -8.25 -0.59
CA ILE A 48 3.33 -7.69 0.77
C ILE A 48 1.99 -7.84 1.51
N VAL A 49 0.89 -7.42 0.88
CA VAL A 49 -0.46 -7.48 1.46
C VAL A 49 -0.85 -8.93 1.73
N SER A 50 -0.58 -9.85 0.79
CA SER A 50 -0.88 -11.27 0.95
C SER A 50 -0.13 -11.87 2.15
N LYS A 51 1.18 -11.58 2.28
CA LYS A 51 1.96 -11.99 3.44
C LYS A 51 1.42 -11.38 4.73
N TYR A 52 1.14 -10.08 4.73
CA TYR A 52 0.55 -9.39 5.89
C TYR A 52 -0.77 -10.03 6.33
N LEU A 53 -1.68 -10.35 5.41
CA LEU A 53 -2.96 -10.98 5.72
C LEU A 53 -2.78 -12.38 6.32
N LYS A 54 -1.83 -13.17 5.82
CA LYS A 54 -1.49 -14.47 6.39
C LYS A 54 -0.94 -14.32 7.81
N THR A 55 0.04 -13.43 8.01
CA THR A 55 0.63 -13.17 9.32
C THR A 55 -0.42 -12.64 10.31
N ARG A 56 -1.28 -11.72 9.89
CA ARG A 56 -2.37 -11.19 10.72
C ARG A 56 -3.34 -12.28 11.16
N LYS A 57 -3.70 -13.21 10.26
CA LYS A 57 -4.56 -14.36 10.62
C LYS A 57 -3.89 -15.28 11.64
N ALA A 58 -2.62 -15.61 11.42
CA ALA A 58 -1.84 -16.44 12.35
C ALA A 58 -1.72 -15.78 13.73
N LEU A 59 -1.38 -14.48 13.78
CA LEU A 59 -1.33 -13.72 15.03
C LEU A 59 -2.70 -13.69 15.71
N ARG A 60 -3.79 -13.47 14.98
CA ARG A 60 -5.14 -13.47 15.57
C ARG A 60 -5.51 -14.82 16.19
N GLN A 61 -5.07 -15.93 15.59
CA GLN A 61 -5.28 -17.27 16.18
C GLN A 61 -4.45 -17.44 17.45
N LEU A 62 -3.17 -17.03 17.43
CA LEU A 62 -2.30 -17.07 18.61
C LEU A 62 -2.85 -16.21 19.75
N THR A 63 -3.27 -14.98 19.47
CA THR A 63 -3.88 -14.09 20.47
C THR A 63 -5.16 -14.67 21.06
N ARG A 64 -6.00 -15.36 20.25
CA ARG A 64 -7.18 -16.06 20.78
C ARG A 64 -6.80 -17.20 21.72
N ALA A 65 -5.86 -18.04 21.31
CA ALA A 65 -5.38 -19.13 22.15
C ALA A 65 -4.77 -18.62 23.47
N ALA A 66 -4.01 -17.52 23.42
CA ALA A 66 -3.47 -16.86 24.62
C ALA A 66 -4.58 -16.29 25.51
N LYS A 67 -5.59 -15.62 24.92
CA LYS A 67 -6.75 -15.11 25.65
C LYS A 67 -7.53 -16.22 26.34
N ASP A 68 -7.74 -17.35 25.66
CA ASP A 68 -8.50 -18.48 26.19
C ASP A 68 -7.76 -19.16 27.35
N ARG A 69 -6.42 -19.16 27.32
CA ARG A 69 -5.58 -19.78 28.36
C ARG A 69 -5.25 -18.85 29.53
N PHE A 70 -5.16 -17.54 29.29
CA PHE A 70 -4.79 -16.53 30.27
C PHE A 70 -5.75 -15.33 30.26
N PRO A 71 -7.06 -15.54 30.47
CA PRO A 71 -8.05 -14.46 30.34
C PRO A 71 -7.80 -13.31 31.32
N ASP A 72 -7.23 -13.61 32.50
CA ASP A 72 -7.07 -12.68 33.62
C ASP A 72 -5.90 -11.70 33.43
N LYS A 73 -4.99 -11.97 32.49
CA LYS A 73 -3.78 -11.17 32.26
C LYS A 73 -4.08 -9.80 31.66
N LEU A 74 -5.18 -9.66 30.93
CA LEU A 74 -5.59 -8.40 30.32
C LEU A 74 -7.12 -8.22 30.36
N PRO A 75 -7.61 -6.98 30.53
CA PRO A 75 -9.03 -6.68 30.34
C PRO A 75 -9.51 -7.05 28.93
N ALA A 76 -10.80 -7.41 28.81
CA ALA A 76 -11.40 -7.81 27.52
C ALA A 76 -11.21 -6.77 26.41
N GLU A 77 -11.25 -5.48 26.74
CA GLU A 77 -11.02 -4.38 25.78
C GLU A 77 -9.60 -4.41 25.20
N LYS A 78 -8.59 -4.65 26.04
CA LYS A 78 -7.18 -4.73 25.62
C LYS A 78 -6.91 -5.98 24.78
N TRP A 79 -7.58 -7.11 25.10
CA TRP A 79 -7.56 -8.29 24.22
C TRP A 79 -8.15 -8.01 22.84
N ASN A 80 -9.24 -7.25 22.76
CA ASN A 80 -9.84 -6.89 21.48
C ASN A 80 -8.90 -5.99 20.66
N LEU A 81 -8.20 -5.06 21.30
CA LEU A 81 -7.16 -4.26 20.64
C LEU A 81 -6.03 -5.13 20.07
N LEU A 82 -5.57 -6.16 20.79
CA LEU A 82 -4.59 -7.12 20.27
C LEU A 82 -5.14 -7.95 19.10
N LEU A 83 -6.42 -8.30 19.11
CA LEU A 83 -7.04 -9.03 18.00
C LEU A 83 -7.18 -8.18 16.74
N ASP A 84 -7.42 -6.88 16.89
CA ASP A 84 -7.64 -5.96 15.78
C ASP A 84 -6.32 -5.42 15.22
N TYR A 85 -5.37 -5.09 16.11
CA TYR A 85 -4.08 -4.44 15.85
C TYR A 85 -2.88 -5.30 16.29
N GLY A 86 -3.01 -6.62 16.31
CA GLY A 86 -1.93 -7.50 16.79
C GLY A 86 -0.60 -7.26 16.08
N PHE A 87 -0.58 -7.26 14.74
CA PHE A 87 0.66 -7.07 13.98
C PHE A 87 1.46 -5.80 14.35
N PRO A 88 0.87 -4.58 14.35
CA PRO A 88 1.59 -3.38 14.77
C PRO A 88 1.95 -3.34 16.26
N ILE A 89 1.34 -4.19 17.10
CA ILE A 89 1.67 -4.29 18.52
C ILE A 89 2.83 -5.28 18.75
N TYR A 90 2.78 -6.47 18.12
CA TYR A 90 3.83 -7.50 18.23
C TYR A 90 5.13 -7.13 17.49
N ALA A 91 5.03 -6.42 16.35
CA ALA A 91 6.17 -6.09 15.50
C ALA A 91 6.17 -4.59 15.10
N PRO A 92 6.38 -3.66 16.06
CA PRO A 92 6.22 -2.23 15.81
C PRO A 92 7.22 -1.69 14.78
N LYS A 93 8.47 -2.19 14.76
CA LYS A 93 9.49 -1.77 13.79
C LYS A 93 9.12 -2.16 12.35
N ASP A 94 8.71 -3.42 12.16
CA ASP A 94 8.33 -3.93 10.84
C ASP A 94 7.04 -3.27 10.34
N SER A 95 6.07 -3.09 11.24
CA SER A 95 4.83 -2.40 10.92
C SER A 95 5.06 -0.93 10.55
N TYR A 96 6.01 -0.27 11.23
CA TYR A 96 6.42 1.08 10.87
C TYR A 96 7.02 1.15 9.46
N ALA A 97 8.00 0.28 9.17
CA ALA A 97 8.64 0.21 7.87
C ALA A 97 7.62 -0.05 6.75
N LEU A 98 6.71 -1.01 6.96
CA LEU A 98 5.64 -1.32 6.02
C LEU A 98 4.68 -0.15 5.82
N GLY A 99 4.33 0.55 6.90
CA GLY A 99 3.52 1.76 6.81
C GLY A 99 4.21 2.89 6.04
N GLN A 100 5.55 3.00 6.05
CA GLN A 100 6.27 3.93 5.18
C GLN A 100 6.20 3.53 3.70
N VAL A 101 6.27 2.23 3.39
CA VAL A 101 6.08 1.75 2.01
C VAL A 101 4.71 2.17 1.49
N PHE A 102 3.64 1.94 2.26
CA PHE A 102 2.29 2.38 1.86
C PHE A 102 2.14 3.90 1.78
N ARG A 103 2.84 4.66 2.62
CA ARG A 103 2.85 6.12 2.50
C ARG A 103 3.52 6.59 1.21
N VAL A 104 4.61 5.96 0.79
CA VAL A 104 5.27 6.27 -0.49
C VAL A 104 4.35 5.92 -1.66
N VAL A 105 3.68 4.76 -1.60
CA VAL A 105 2.64 4.35 -2.56
C VAL A 105 1.54 5.41 -2.66
N GLU A 106 1.00 5.87 -1.52
CA GLU A 106 -0.09 6.86 -1.46
C GLU A 106 0.35 8.18 -2.12
N LEU A 107 1.49 8.73 -1.71
CA LEU A 107 2.00 10.01 -2.23
C LEU A 107 2.33 9.94 -3.72
N GLY A 108 2.98 8.85 -4.16
CA GLY A 108 3.25 8.62 -5.57
C GLY A 108 1.97 8.42 -6.39
N GLY A 109 0.98 7.74 -5.80
CA GLY A 109 -0.34 7.55 -6.39
C GLY A 109 -1.10 8.87 -6.59
N TYR A 110 -1.04 9.81 -5.65
CA TYR A 110 -1.66 11.13 -5.86
C TYR A 110 -1.01 11.92 -7.00
N ALA A 111 0.32 11.87 -7.13
CA ALA A 111 1.00 12.50 -8.26
C ALA A 111 0.57 11.88 -9.60
N CYS A 112 0.44 10.55 -9.64
CA CYS A 112 -0.10 9.84 -10.80
C CYS A 112 -1.54 10.25 -11.11
N LEU A 113 -2.39 10.39 -10.08
CA LEU A 113 -3.79 10.78 -10.20
C LEU A 113 -3.94 12.17 -10.84
N VAL A 114 -3.12 13.14 -10.44
CA VAL A 114 -3.09 14.48 -11.07
C VAL A 114 -2.77 14.37 -12.56
N GLY A 115 -1.74 13.59 -12.92
CA GLY A 115 -1.37 13.36 -14.32
C GLY A 115 -2.49 12.71 -15.14
N LEU A 116 -3.14 11.69 -14.58
CA LEU A 116 -4.25 10.99 -15.24
C LEU A 116 -5.49 11.87 -15.41
N VAL A 117 -5.79 12.74 -14.44
CA VAL A 117 -6.89 13.72 -14.53
C VAL A 117 -6.62 14.72 -15.65
N VAL A 118 -5.40 15.25 -15.75
CA VAL A 118 -5.01 16.18 -16.83
C VAL A 118 -5.14 15.50 -18.21
N GLN A 119 -4.86 14.20 -18.29
CA GLN A 119 -5.01 13.39 -19.50
C GLN A 119 -6.45 12.91 -19.75
N GLN A 120 -7.41 13.26 -18.91
CA GLN A 120 -8.83 12.83 -18.98
C GLN A 120 -9.02 11.30 -19.00
N ARG A 121 -8.09 10.53 -18.43
CA ARG A 121 -8.13 9.06 -18.40
C ARG A 121 -8.95 8.54 -17.22
N TRP A 122 -10.26 8.81 -17.21
CA TRP A 122 -11.12 8.60 -16.03
C TRP A 122 -11.16 7.17 -15.47
N ALA A 123 -11.09 6.14 -16.32
CA ALA A 123 -11.03 4.75 -15.86
C ALA A 123 -9.75 4.49 -15.02
N ASP A 124 -8.62 5.03 -15.48
CA ASP A 124 -7.33 4.91 -14.79
C ASP A 124 -7.28 5.80 -13.53
N VAL A 125 -7.95 6.96 -13.54
CA VAL A 125 -8.11 7.83 -12.37
C VAL A 125 -8.81 7.08 -11.24
N ILE A 126 -9.91 6.38 -11.53
CA ILE A 126 -10.67 5.61 -10.52
C ILE A 126 -9.78 4.51 -9.93
N ALA A 127 -9.10 3.73 -10.79
CA ALA A 127 -8.20 2.67 -10.33
C ALA A 127 -7.05 3.21 -9.46
N CYS A 128 -6.42 4.32 -9.88
CA CYS A 128 -5.37 4.97 -9.11
C CYS A 128 -5.89 5.50 -7.77
N PHE A 129 -7.06 6.13 -7.75
CA PHE A 129 -7.70 6.61 -6.53
C PHE A 129 -7.98 5.49 -5.54
N SER A 130 -8.55 4.37 -6.00
CA SER A 130 -8.79 3.19 -5.16
C SER A 130 -7.48 2.65 -4.57
N GLY A 131 -6.40 2.63 -5.35
CA GLY A 131 -5.06 2.28 -4.88
C GLY A 131 -4.56 3.20 -3.76
N CYS A 132 -4.70 4.51 -3.92
CA CYS A 132 -4.34 5.50 -2.89
C CYS A 132 -5.15 5.30 -1.59
N MET A 133 -6.48 5.12 -1.72
CA MET A 133 -7.35 4.92 -0.56
C MET A 133 -7.02 3.62 0.18
N PHE A 134 -6.68 2.56 -0.54
CA PHE A 134 -6.20 1.32 0.05
C PHE A 134 -4.86 1.53 0.78
N ALA A 135 -3.90 2.20 0.16
CA ALA A 135 -2.59 2.47 0.77
C ALA A 135 -2.74 3.30 2.05
N LEU A 136 -3.58 4.34 2.02
CA LEU A 136 -3.92 5.16 3.19
C LEU A 136 -4.58 4.32 4.29
N HIS A 137 -5.50 3.43 3.94
CA HIS A 137 -6.13 2.52 4.91
C HIS A 137 -5.09 1.58 5.54
N MET A 138 -4.23 0.98 4.73
CA MET A 138 -3.16 0.10 5.21
C MET A 138 -2.18 0.83 6.13
N GLN A 139 -1.79 2.06 5.79
CA GLN A 139 -0.95 2.89 6.64
C GLN A 139 -1.59 3.11 8.02
N ARG A 140 -2.90 3.39 8.09
CA ARG A 140 -3.62 3.56 9.37
C ARG A 140 -3.64 2.29 10.20
N MET A 141 -3.86 1.14 9.55
CA MET A 141 -3.84 -0.17 10.21
C MET A 141 -2.45 -0.56 10.73
N LEU A 142 -1.39 -0.15 10.04
CA LEU A 142 -0.01 -0.47 10.39
C LEU A 142 0.62 0.53 11.38
N GLN A 143 0.07 1.73 11.49
CA GLN A 143 0.53 2.77 12.42
C GLN A 143 -0.64 3.31 13.25
N PRO A 144 -1.36 2.45 13.99
CA PRO A 144 -2.59 2.84 14.67
C PRO A 144 -2.34 3.87 15.77
N GLU A 145 -1.22 3.80 16.48
CA GLU A 145 -0.80 4.79 17.48
C GLU A 145 -0.78 6.21 16.88
N ARG A 146 -0.01 6.42 15.81
CA ARG A 146 0.06 7.71 15.10
C ARG A 146 -1.29 8.15 14.55
N TYR A 147 -2.13 7.21 14.12
CA TYR A 147 -3.47 7.52 13.64
C TYR A 147 -4.35 8.05 14.79
N PHE A 148 -4.41 7.34 15.92
CA PHE A 148 -5.21 7.74 17.07
C PHE A 148 -4.66 9.00 17.74
N GLU A 149 -3.35 9.21 17.80
CA GLU A 149 -2.75 10.48 18.26
C GLU A 149 -3.21 11.67 17.42
N LYS A 150 -3.20 11.53 16.09
CA LYS A 150 -3.65 12.59 15.19
C LYS A 150 -5.15 12.87 15.36
N GLN A 151 -5.96 11.83 15.59
CA GLN A 151 -7.38 11.99 15.84
C GLN A 151 -7.68 12.54 17.23
N ALA A 152 -6.87 12.21 18.25
CA ALA A 152 -6.98 12.73 19.60
C ALA A 152 -6.78 14.25 19.65
N ARG A 153 -5.99 14.83 18.74
CA ARG A 153 -5.90 16.30 18.59
C ARG A 153 -7.24 16.95 18.20
N LYS A 154 -8.14 16.21 17.57
CA LYS A 154 -9.48 16.69 17.18
C LYS A 154 -10.55 16.31 18.19
N LYS A 155 -10.47 15.08 18.72
CA LYS A 155 -11.40 14.53 19.72
C LYS A 155 -10.61 13.76 20.78
N PRO A 156 -10.11 14.46 21.82
CA PRO A 156 -9.21 13.87 22.80
C PRO A 156 -9.89 12.81 23.67
N GLU A 157 -11.15 13.03 24.03
CA GLU A 157 -11.92 12.12 24.90
C GLU A 157 -12.20 10.77 24.22
N GLU A 158 -12.40 10.76 22.90
CA GLU A 158 -12.75 9.56 22.13
C GLU A 158 -11.50 8.74 21.75
N PHE A 159 -10.41 9.41 21.35
CA PHE A 159 -9.25 8.73 20.75
C PHE A 159 -7.99 8.73 21.62
N GLY A 160 -7.91 9.60 22.63
CA GLY A 160 -6.78 9.66 23.57
C GLY A 160 -6.58 8.34 24.33
N PRO A 161 -7.62 7.77 24.97
CA PRO A 161 -7.50 6.50 25.69
C PRO A 161 -7.03 5.34 24.81
N ARG A 162 -7.48 5.30 23.54
CA ARG A 162 -7.09 4.25 22.58
C ARG A 162 -5.62 4.35 22.18
N ALA A 163 -5.11 5.56 21.97
CA ALA A 163 -3.69 5.76 21.68
C ALA A 163 -2.82 5.27 22.86
N GLN A 164 -3.19 5.63 24.08
CA GLN A 164 -2.47 5.21 25.28
C GLN A 164 -2.54 3.68 25.47
N ALA A 165 -3.71 3.07 25.29
CA ALA A 165 -3.86 1.62 25.41
C ALA A 165 -2.97 0.83 24.44
N ILE A 166 -2.76 1.33 23.22
CA ILE A 166 -1.86 0.72 22.25
C ILE A 166 -0.39 0.81 22.71
N ARG A 167 0.04 1.96 23.24
CA ARG A 167 1.40 2.12 23.78
C ARG A 167 1.65 1.19 24.97
N ASP A 168 0.69 1.13 25.89
CA ASP A 168 0.78 0.25 27.06
C ASP A 168 0.85 -1.22 26.64
N LEU A 169 0.05 -1.61 25.63
CA LEU A 169 0.07 -2.96 25.08
C LEU A 169 1.38 -3.29 24.36
N GLN A 170 1.96 -2.34 23.63
CA GLN A 170 3.28 -2.52 23.01
C GLN A 170 4.37 -2.74 24.05
N ALA A 171 4.37 -1.96 25.14
CA ALA A 171 5.31 -2.13 26.24
C ALA A 171 5.11 -3.48 26.95
N TRP A 172 3.86 -3.86 27.20
CA TRP A 172 3.52 -5.11 27.87
C TRP A 172 3.88 -6.35 27.04
N VAL A 173 3.58 -6.38 25.73
CA VAL A 173 3.92 -7.51 24.85
C VAL A 173 5.43 -7.77 24.78
N LEU A 174 6.24 -6.74 25.04
CA LEU A 174 7.70 -6.84 25.07
C LEU A 174 8.25 -7.15 26.48
N SER A 175 7.40 -7.26 27.51
CA SER A 175 7.83 -7.57 28.87
C SER A 175 7.82 -9.07 29.14
N ASP A 176 8.59 -9.49 30.13
CA ASP A 176 8.68 -10.90 30.56
C ASP A 176 7.36 -11.45 31.14
N ASP A 177 6.42 -10.56 31.48
CA ASP A 177 5.12 -10.91 32.06
C ASP A 177 4.07 -11.34 31.02
N ALA A 178 4.34 -11.07 29.74
CA ALA A 178 3.47 -11.41 28.63
C ALA A 178 3.56 -12.91 28.29
N PRO A 179 2.41 -13.60 28.17
CA PRO A 179 2.34 -15.02 27.83
C PRO A 179 2.62 -15.31 26.35
#